data_AF-M2VXM3-F1
#
_entry.id   AF-M2VXM3-F1
#
_cell.length_a   1.000
_cell.length_b   1.000
_cell.length_c   1.000
_cell.angle_alpha   90.00
_cell.angle_beta   90.00
_cell.angle_gamma   90.00
#
_symmetry.space_group_name_H-M   'P 1'
#
loop_
_entity.id
_entity.type
_entity.pdbx_description
1 polymer ?
#
loop_
_entity_poly.entity_id
_entity_poly.type
_entity_poly.pdbx_seq_one_letter_code
_entity_poly.pdbx_strand_id
1 'polypeptide(L)'
;MFQTTWVPFQISHKKCKRQRTRISFYWKQHTFKVLSQLKSEQVLDKLYKSVVVCVRQQSFSTALKTCRALMAGGLDRLEITLTTPDAFELIHTLSNEYPQATIGAGTVLKPSQVKLAAKSGALFIMSPVLVHDVIEEAKRHDLLAIPGGTTPSEIYNCFSAGASLVKLFPVESFGGLSLVKTVAGPFPDIPLLPTSGITLNALPE
;
A
#
# COMPACT_ATOMS: atom_id res chain seq x y z
N MET A 1 -11.42 33.43 0.95
CA MET A 1 -12.72 33.86 0.40
C MET A 1 -12.88 33.16 -0.94
N PHE A 2 -13.61 32.04 -0.97
CA PHE A 2 -13.74 31.20 -2.17
C PHE A 2 -14.89 31.73 -3.02
N GLN A 3 -14.61 32.13 -4.26
CA GLN A 3 -15.66 32.34 -5.26
C GLN A 3 -15.74 31.11 -6.15
N THR A 4 -16.89 30.46 -6.14
CA THR A 4 -17.27 29.35 -7.02
C THR A 4 -18.12 29.91 -8.16
N THR A 5 -17.67 29.75 -9.40
CA THR A 5 -18.51 29.99 -10.59
C THR A 5 -18.84 28.68 -11.26
N TRP A 6 -20.14 28.40 -11.42
CA TRP A 6 -20.68 27.22 -12.09
C TRP A 6 -21.01 27.57 -13.54
N VAL A 7 -20.55 26.76 -14.51
CA VAL A 7 -20.94 26.93 -15.92
C VAL A 7 -21.68 25.66 -16.37
N PRO A 8 -22.96 25.74 -16.78
CA PRO A 8 -23.68 24.58 -17.29
C PRO A 8 -23.35 24.31 -18.76
N PHE A 9 -23.15 23.03 -19.11
CA PHE A 9 -23.07 22.55 -20.50
C PHE A 9 -24.38 21.84 -20.86
N GLN A 10 -25.12 22.36 -21.84
CA GLN A 10 -26.32 21.71 -22.38
C GLN A 10 -25.97 20.92 -23.65
N ILE A 11 -26.18 19.60 -23.63
CA ILE A 11 -26.18 18.79 -24.85
C ILE A 11 -27.63 18.70 -25.36
N SER A 12 -27.85 19.17 -26.60
CA SER A 12 -29.12 19.10 -27.31
C SER A 12 -29.49 17.64 -27.62
N HIS A 13 -30.67 17.21 -27.14
CA HIS A 13 -31.24 15.89 -27.36
C HIS A 13 -31.62 15.62 -28.84
N LYS A 14 -31.16 14.49 -29.41
CA LYS A 14 -31.94 13.75 -30.41
C LYS A 14 -32.27 12.34 -29.89
N LYS A 15 -33.55 12.21 -29.50
CA LYS A 15 -34.39 11.01 -29.29
C LYS A 15 -33.71 9.66 -29.03
N CYS A 16 -33.73 9.22 -27.77
CA CYS A 16 -33.91 7.80 -27.41
C CYS A 16 -34.85 7.71 -26.19
N LYS A 17 -36.02 7.09 -26.37
CA LYS A 17 -37.04 6.88 -25.32
C LYS A 17 -36.76 5.53 -24.64
N ARG A 18 -36.19 5.54 -23.43
CA ARG A 18 -36.56 4.72 -22.24
C ARG A 18 -35.44 4.76 -21.19
N GLN A 19 -35.87 4.88 -19.93
CA GLN A 19 -35.11 4.92 -18.66
C GLN A 19 -34.43 6.26 -18.32
N ARG A 20 -35.05 6.99 -17.36
CA ARG A 20 -34.48 8.16 -16.69
C ARG A 20 -33.54 7.69 -15.58
N THR A 21 -32.25 7.61 -15.87
CA THR A 21 -31.21 7.69 -14.83
C THR A 21 -30.62 9.10 -14.93
N ARG A 22 -30.94 9.98 -13.99
CA ARG A 22 -30.29 11.30 -13.89
C ARG A 22 -28.87 11.08 -13.38
N ILE A 23 -27.92 10.89 -14.28
CA ILE A 23 -26.49 10.94 -13.94
C ILE A 23 -26.08 12.41 -14.07
N SER A 24 -25.78 13.05 -12.94
CA SER A 24 -25.13 14.35 -12.91
C SER A 24 -23.63 14.11 -12.77
N PHE A 25 -22.87 14.37 -13.83
CA PHE A 25 -21.42 14.36 -13.77
C PHE A 25 -20.94 15.70 -13.23
N TYR A 26 -20.33 15.69 -12.05
CA TYR A 26 -19.56 16.81 -11.52
C TYR A 26 -18.08 16.42 -11.58
N TRP A 27 -17.33 17.07 -12.47
CA TRP A 27 -15.88 16.91 -12.55
C TRP A 27 -15.22 17.95 -11.67
N LYS A 28 -14.32 17.51 -10.78
CA LYS A 28 -13.43 18.38 -10.01
C LYS A 28 -12.01 18.18 -10.55
N GLN A 29 -11.54 19.10 -11.39
CA GLN A 29 -10.12 19.17 -11.69
C GLN A 29 -9.39 19.67 -10.44
N HIS A 30 -8.46 18.88 -9.91
CA HIS A 30 -7.53 19.33 -8.90
C HIS A 30 -6.17 19.47 -9.54
N THR A 31 -5.85 20.69 -9.97
CA THR A 31 -4.47 21.15 -10.16
C THR A 31 -3.80 21.15 -8.80
N PHE A 32 -2.92 20.16 -8.54
CA PHE A 32 -2.02 20.23 -7.40
C PHE A 32 -0.64 20.72 -7.85
N LYS A 33 -0.23 21.78 -7.17
CA LYS A 33 0.94 22.63 -7.40
C LYS A 33 2.18 21.90 -6.89
N VAL A 34 3.25 21.91 -7.68
CA VAL A 34 4.58 21.36 -7.36
C VAL A 34 5.09 21.99 -6.05
N LEU A 35 4.98 21.25 -4.96
CA LEU A 35 5.71 21.42 -3.71
C LEU A 35 6.57 20.16 -3.58
N SER A 36 7.82 20.29 -3.14
CA SER A 36 8.76 19.18 -2.97
C SER A 36 8.08 17.93 -2.40
N GLN A 37 7.97 16.86 -3.20
CA GLN A 37 7.32 15.61 -2.76
C GLN A 37 7.97 15.13 -1.47
N LEU A 38 7.16 14.92 -0.43
CA LEU A 38 7.65 14.38 0.83
C LEU A 38 8.29 13.00 0.57
N LYS A 39 9.34 12.65 1.32
CA LYS A 39 10.02 11.34 1.18
C LYS A 39 9.01 10.17 1.20
N SER A 40 7.98 10.27 2.04
CA SER A 40 6.89 9.31 2.13
C SER A 40 6.04 9.22 0.86
N GLU A 41 5.75 10.33 0.18
CA GLU A 41 5.02 10.33 -1.11
C GLU A 41 5.82 9.64 -2.22
N GLN A 42 7.14 9.86 -2.26
CA GLN A 42 8.02 9.18 -3.22
C GLN A 42 8.06 7.67 -2.98
N VAL A 43 8.12 7.25 -1.71
CA VAL A 43 8.05 5.83 -1.32
C VAL A 43 6.68 5.25 -1.67
N LEU A 44 5.60 6.00 -1.46
CA LEU A 44 4.24 5.57 -1.79
C LEU A 44 4.08 5.33 -3.29
N ASP A 45 4.54 6.27 -4.13
CA ASP A 45 4.49 6.13 -5.59
C ASP A 45 5.29 4.93 -6.07
N LYS A 46 6.48 4.71 -5.47
CA LYS A 46 7.23 3.48 -5.69
C LYS A 46 6.34 2.29 -5.38
N LEU A 47 5.93 2.09 -4.13
CA LEU A 47 5.23 0.89 -3.67
C LEU A 47 3.96 0.59 -4.47
N TYR A 48 3.14 1.60 -4.78
CA TYR A 48 1.87 1.40 -5.46
C TYR A 48 2.02 0.86 -6.90
N LYS A 49 3.12 1.20 -7.58
CA LYS A 49 3.34 0.86 -9.00
C LYS A 49 4.21 -0.37 -9.21
N SER A 50 4.55 -1.14 -8.18
CA SER A 50 5.39 -2.33 -8.39
C SER A 50 5.18 -3.43 -7.36
N VAL A 51 5.81 -4.57 -7.62
CA VAL A 51 5.78 -5.72 -6.73
C VAL A 51 6.58 -5.44 -5.45
N VAL A 52 6.00 -5.80 -4.30
CA VAL A 52 6.67 -5.84 -3.00
C VAL A 52 6.87 -7.30 -2.61
N VAL A 53 8.11 -7.70 -2.36
CA VAL A 53 8.44 -9.09 -2.02
C VAL A 53 8.42 -9.28 -0.51
N CYS A 54 7.54 -10.15 -0.04
CA CYS A 54 7.51 -10.62 1.35
C CYS A 54 8.66 -11.60 1.60
N VAL A 55 9.53 -11.27 2.55
CA VAL A 55 10.62 -12.15 2.99
C VAL A 55 10.31 -12.70 4.37
N ARG A 56 10.19 -14.02 4.44
CA ARG A 56 10.07 -14.80 5.68
C ARG A 56 11.02 -15.97 5.62
N GLN A 57 11.96 -16.04 6.55
CA GLN A 57 12.96 -17.11 6.60
C GLN A 57 13.17 -17.59 8.04
N GLN A 58 13.78 -18.76 8.19
CA GLN A 58 14.02 -19.40 9.48
C GLN A 58 15.31 -18.95 10.18
N SER A 59 16.15 -18.14 9.53
CA SER A 59 17.38 -17.60 10.10
C SER A 59 17.77 -16.28 9.44
N PHE A 60 18.51 -15.44 10.16
CA PHE A 60 19.09 -14.20 9.65
C PHE A 60 19.96 -14.44 8.40
N SER A 61 20.85 -15.45 8.46
CA SER A 61 21.81 -15.72 7.38
C SER A 61 21.13 -16.13 6.07
N THR A 62 20.08 -16.94 6.14
CA THR A 62 19.28 -17.32 4.97
C THR A 62 18.51 -16.11 4.45
N ALA A 63 17.88 -15.34 5.35
CA ALA A 63 17.15 -14.12 4.99
C ALA A 63 18.03 -13.09 4.27
N LEU A 64 19.23 -12.83 4.77
CA LEU A 64 20.19 -11.90 4.18
C LEU A 64 20.61 -12.36 2.78
N LYS A 65 20.94 -13.65 2.61
CA LYS A 65 21.26 -14.23 1.29
C LYS A 65 20.10 -14.08 0.31
N THR A 66 18.87 -14.38 0.74
CA THR A 66 17.66 -14.21 -0.09
C THR A 66 17.48 -12.76 -0.49
N CYS A 67 17.57 -11.81 0.44
CA CYS A 67 17.39 -10.38 0.15
C CYS A 67 18.43 -9.88 -0.84
N ARG A 68 19.71 -10.22 -0.67
CA ARG A 68 20.76 -9.84 -1.63
C ARG A 68 20.53 -10.42 -3.02
N ALA A 69 20.06 -11.66 -3.11
CA ALA A 69 19.71 -12.28 -4.39
C ALA A 69 18.52 -11.56 -5.08
N LEU A 70 17.49 -11.19 -4.31
CA LEU A 70 16.36 -10.40 -4.82
C LEU A 70 16.81 -9.03 -5.33
N MET A 71 17.65 -8.33 -4.57
CA MET A 71 18.23 -7.04 -4.98
C MET A 71 19.04 -7.17 -6.28
N ALA A 72 19.88 -8.20 -6.39
CA ALA A 72 20.65 -8.47 -7.61
C ALA A 72 19.75 -8.79 -8.82
N GLY A 73 18.57 -9.36 -8.59
CA GLY A 73 17.53 -9.57 -9.60
C GLY A 73 16.67 -8.35 -9.91
N GLY A 74 16.95 -7.18 -9.32
CA GLY A 74 16.21 -5.94 -9.53
C GLY A 74 14.94 -5.80 -8.68
N LEU A 75 14.71 -6.68 -7.70
CA LEU A 75 13.57 -6.61 -6.79
C LEU A 75 13.98 -5.87 -5.51
N ASP A 76 13.84 -4.54 -5.54
CA ASP A 76 14.36 -3.64 -4.51
C ASP A 76 13.32 -3.19 -3.47
N ARG A 77 12.09 -3.69 -3.55
CA ARG A 77 11.04 -3.44 -2.55
C ARG A 77 10.78 -4.69 -1.73
N LEU A 78 11.25 -4.68 -0.49
CA LEU A 78 11.20 -5.85 0.39
C LEU A 78 10.39 -5.54 1.65
N GLU A 79 9.49 -6.43 2.00
CA GLU A 79 8.88 -6.50 3.33
C GLU A 79 9.56 -7.61 4.13
N ILE A 80 10.32 -7.23 5.15
CA ILE A 80 10.95 -8.20 6.06
C ILE A 80 9.97 -8.51 7.18
N THR A 81 9.44 -9.73 7.20
CA THR A 81 8.49 -10.14 8.24
C THR A 81 9.19 -10.27 9.60
N LEU A 82 8.60 -9.69 10.65
CA LEU A 82 9.11 -9.78 12.04
C LEU A 82 9.04 -11.19 12.64
N THR A 83 8.47 -12.15 11.91
CA THR A 83 8.56 -13.58 12.21
C THR A 83 9.89 -14.20 11.78
N THR A 84 10.71 -13.48 11.02
CA THR A 84 12.10 -13.85 10.72
C THR A 84 12.98 -13.52 11.91
N PRO A 85 13.86 -14.43 12.37
CA PRO A 85 14.83 -14.12 13.42
C PRO A 85 15.67 -12.90 13.06
N ASP A 86 15.90 -12.03 14.05
CA ASP A 86 16.72 -10.82 13.93
C ASP A 86 16.28 -9.87 12.80
N ALA A 87 14.97 -9.83 12.50
CA ALA A 87 14.41 -9.03 11.41
C ALA A 87 14.79 -7.53 11.47
N PHE A 88 14.88 -6.92 12.65
CA PHE A 88 15.28 -5.52 12.79
C PHE A 88 16.76 -5.31 12.40
N GLU A 89 17.65 -6.22 12.81
CA GLU A 89 19.06 -6.19 12.39
C GLU A 89 19.19 -6.40 10.88
N LEU A 90 18.34 -7.26 10.30
CA LEU A 90 18.30 -7.48 8.86
C LEU A 90 17.87 -6.21 8.12
N ILE A 91 16.81 -5.53 8.59
CA ILE A 91 16.37 -4.24 8.02
C ILE A 91 17.49 -3.20 8.12
N HIS A 92 18.18 -3.12 9.25
CA HIS A 92 19.31 -2.22 9.44
C HIS A 92 20.46 -2.51 8.46
N THR A 93 20.85 -3.77 8.36
CA THR A 93 21.90 -4.22 7.44
C THR A 93 21.54 -3.85 5.99
N LEU A 94 20.34 -4.20 5.56
CA LEU A 94 19.89 -3.98 4.18
C LEU A 94 19.71 -2.50 3.85
N SER A 95 19.19 -1.68 4.79
CA SER A 95 19.00 -0.24 4.55
C SER A 95 20.33 0.51 4.41
N ASN A 96 21.36 0.08 5.13
CA ASN A 96 22.72 0.61 4.98
C ASN A 96 23.40 0.13 3.69
N GLU A 97 23.26 -1.15 3.34
CA GLU A 97 23.87 -1.72 2.12
C GLU A 97 23.20 -1.20 0.84
N TYR A 98 21.88 -0.96 0.87
CA TYR A 98 21.07 -0.59 -0.29
C TYR A 98 20.23 0.66 -0.01
N PRO A 99 20.84 1.85 0.08
CA PRO A 99 20.14 3.09 0.47
C PRO A 99 19.03 3.54 -0.51
N GLN A 100 19.03 3.00 -1.74
CA GLN A 100 18.00 3.28 -2.75
C GLN A 100 16.81 2.31 -2.69
N ALA A 101 17.00 1.16 -2.03
CA ALA A 101 15.97 0.14 -1.90
C ALA A 101 14.85 0.59 -0.95
N THR A 102 13.66 0.06 -1.18
CA THR A 102 12.49 0.33 -0.34
C THR A 102 12.23 -0.84 0.59
N ILE A 103 12.80 -0.76 1.79
CA ILE A 103 12.73 -1.84 2.79
C ILE A 103 11.71 -1.46 3.87
N GLY A 104 10.82 -2.38 4.21
CA GLY A 104 9.83 -2.22 5.26
C GLY A 104 9.78 -3.39 6.23
N ALA A 105 9.10 -3.18 7.35
CA ALA A 105 8.85 -4.21 8.35
C ALA A 105 7.45 -4.80 8.17
N GLY A 106 7.37 -6.12 8.17
CA GLY A 106 6.17 -6.93 8.02
C GLY A 106 5.72 -7.61 9.30
N THR A 107 4.45 -8.00 9.40
CA THR A 107 3.91 -8.64 10.62
C THR A 107 4.03 -7.74 11.86
N VAL A 108 3.89 -6.43 11.68
CA VAL A 108 3.94 -5.46 12.80
C VAL A 108 2.59 -5.40 13.49
N LEU A 109 2.56 -5.59 14.80
CA LEU A 109 1.34 -5.69 15.60
C LEU A 109 1.32 -4.77 16.83
N LYS A 110 2.43 -4.05 17.10
CA LYS A 110 2.57 -3.19 18.28
C LYS A 110 3.31 -1.89 17.94
N PRO A 111 2.97 -0.74 18.57
CA PRO A 111 3.70 0.52 18.39
C PRO A 111 5.19 0.42 18.69
N SER A 112 5.59 -0.37 19.70
CA SER A 112 7.00 -0.56 20.03
C SER A 112 7.82 -1.17 18.88
N GLN A 113 7.20 -2.01 18.05
CA GLN A 113 7.84 -2.58 16.86
C GLN A 113 8.01 -1.55 15.74
N VAL A 114 7.07 -0.59 15.63
CA VAL A 114 7.20 0.54 14.68
C VAL A 114 8.43 1.38 15.03
N LYS A 115 8.61 1.71 16.30
CA LYS A 115 9.78 2.45 16.79
C LYS A 115 11.09 1.75 16.43
N LEU A 116 11.14 0.43 16.63
CA LEU A 116 12.32 -0.38 16.30
C LEU A 116 12.56 -0.46 14.80
N ALA A 117 11.51 -0.65 13.99
CA ALA A 117 11.60 -0.64 12.54
C ALA A 117 12.10 0.71 11.99
N ALA A 118 11.56 1.83 12.49
CA ALA A 118 11.99 3.18 12.14
C ALA A 118 13.48 3.38 12.43
N LYS A 119 13.93 3.02 13.65
CA LYS A 119 15.34 3.08 14.04
C LYS A 119 16.24 2.19 13.19
N SER A 120 15.69 1.09 12.67
CA SER A 120 16.40 0.16 11.79
C SER A 120 16.45 0.65 10.34
N GLY A 121 15.80 1.77 10.00
CA GLY A 121 15.81 2.31 8.63
C GLY A 121 14.67 1.81 7.74
N ALA A 122 13.62 1.20 8.30
CA ALA A 122 12.42 0.88 7.53
C ALA A 122 11.79 2.16 6.94
N LEU A 123 11.16 2.06 5.77
CA LEU A 123 10.42 3.14 5.11
C LEU A 123 8.89 2.94 5.17
N PHE A 124 8.45 1.72 5.45
CA PHE A 124 7.04 1.40 5.63
C PHE A 124 6.86 0.26 6.65
N ILE A 125 5.64 0.19 7.18
CA ILE A 125 5.18 -0.82 8.11
C ILE A 125 3.99 -1.55 7.48
N MET A 126 4.01 -2.88 7.53
CA MET A 126 2.93 -3.71 7.06
C MET A 126 2.42 -4.64 8.17
N SER A 127 1.11 -4.66 8.34
CA SER A 127 0.41 -5.49 9.32
C SER A 127 -0.53 -6.45 8.60
N PRO A 128 -0.74 -7.68 9.10
CA PRO A 128 -1.73 -8.59 8.52
C PRO A 128 -3.17 -8.16 8.83
N VAL A 129 -3.35 -7.25 9.79
CA VAL A 129 -4.64 -6.76 10.30
C VAL A 129 -4.56 -5.25 10.55
N LEU A 130 -5.70 -4.62 10.84
CA LEU A 130 -5.77 -3.25 11.34
C LEU A 130 -5.38 -3.17 12.82
N VAL A 131 -4.35 -2.37 13.13
CA VAL A 131 -4.00 -1.98 14.50
C VAL A 131 -3.86 -0.45 14.52
N HIS A 132 -4.83 0.25 15.11
CA HIS A 132 -4.89 1.72 15.08
C HIS A 132 -3.60 2.36 15.62
N ASP A 133 -3.12 1.90 16.78
CA ASP A 133 -1.91 2.44 17.40
C ASP A 133 -0.66 2.26 16.53
N VAL A 134 -0.60 1.21 15.69
CA VAL A 134 0.51 1.00 14.73
C VAL A 134 0.47 2.05 13.63
N ILE A 135 -0.72 2.42 13.13
CA ILE A 135 -0.87 3.47 12.10
C ILE A 135 -0.48 4.82 12.68
N GLU A 136 -0.94 5.14 13.88
CA GLU A 136 -0.60 6.39 14.56
C GLU A 136 0.90 6.50 14.81
N GLU A 137 1.52 5.44 15.32
CA GLU A 137 2.95 5.41 15.59
C GLU A 137 3.78 5.50 14.29
N ALA A 138 3.33 4.85 13.21
CA ALA A 138 4.02 4.91 11.92
C ALA A 138 4.04 6.35 11.39
N LYS A 139 2.92 7.08 11.49
CA LYS A 139 2.83 8.50 11.12
C LYS A 139 3.77 9.37 11.95
N ARG A 140 3.91 9.13 13.26
CA ARG A 140 4.85 9.88 14.12
C ARG A 140 6.31 9.70 13.72
N HIS A 141 6.61 8.61 13.02
CA HIS A 141 7.95 8.25 12.56
C HIS A 141 8.14 8.46 11.04
N ASP A 142 7.23 9.17 10.37
CA ASP A 142 7.24 9.40 8.92
C ASP A 142 7.30 8.11 8.08
N LEU A 143 6.74 7.01 8.61
CA LEU A 143 6.63 5.73 7.91
C LEU A 143 5.25 5.59 7.25
N LEU A 144 5.22 4.95 6.08
CA LEU A 144 3.95 4.54 5.48
C LEU A 144 3.34 3.39 6.29
N ALA A 145 2.05 3.45 6.56
CA ALA A 145 1.31 2.41 7.26
C ALA A 145 0.45 1.61 6.29
N ILE A 146 0.66 0.30 6.24
CA ILE A 146 -0.01 -0.64 5.33
C ILE A 146 -0.71 -1.74 6.16
N PRO A 147 -1.83 -1.45 6.81
CA PRO A 147 -2.62 -2.46 7.53
C PRO A 147 -3.30 -3.44 6.55
N GLY A 148 -3.62 -4.62 7.07
CA GLY A 148 -4.24 -5.70 6.32
C GLY A 148 -5.75 -5.82 6.56
N GLY A 149 -6.49 -6.20 5.52
CA GLY A 149 -7.90 -6.55 5.57
C GLY A 149 -8.29 -7.47 4.40
N THR A 150 -9.39 -8.21 4.53
CA THR A 150 -9.89 -9.11 3.48
C THR A 150 -11.26 -8.67 2.96
N THR A 151 -12.10 -8.11 3.82
CA THR A 151 -13.49 -7.74 3.53
C THR A 151 -13.64 -6.25 3.20
N PRO A 152 -14.71 -5.84 2.51
CA PRO A 152 -15.00 -4.43 2.25
C PRO A 152 -14.96 -3.54 3.51
N SER A 153 -15.54 -4.01 4.62
CA SER A 153 -15.56 -3.26 5.88
C SER A 153 -14.16 -3.10 6.48
N GLU A 154 -13.36 -4.16 6.51
CA GLU A 154 -11.97 -4.09 7.02
C GLU A 154 -11.12 -3.14 6.19
N ILE A 155 -11.28 -3.18 4.87
CA ILE A 155 -10.53 -2.35 3.93
C ILE A 155 -10.90 -0.88 4.08
N TYR A 156 -12.20 -0.59 4.17
CA TYR A 156 -12.68 0.75 4.46
C TYR A 156 -12.19 1.26 5.82
N ASN A 157 -12.21 0.42 6.86
CA ASN A 157 -11.72 0.79 8.19
C ASN A 157 -10.21 1.07 8.20
N CYS A 158 -9.43 0.26 7.48
CA CYS A 158 -7.99 0.50 7.28
C CYS A 158 -7.74 1.88 6.67
N PHE A 159 -8.41 2.17 5.55
CA PHE A 159 -8.26 3.44 4.85
C PHE A 159 -8.73 4.62 5.71
N SER A 160 -9.87 4.48 6.39
CA SER A 160 -10.44 5.51 7.26
C SER A 160 -9.55 5.82 8.48
N ALA A 161 -8.79 4.84 8.97
CA ALA A 161 -7.76 5.05 10.00
C ALA A 161 -6.52 5.81 9.48
N GLY A 162 -6.48 6.10 8.17
CA GLY A 162 -5.42 6.83 7.48
C GLY A 162 -4.23 5.94 7.11
N ALA A 163 -4.53 4.72 6.66
CA ALA A 163 -3.56 3.88 5.94
C ALA A 163 -3.05 4.57 4.67
N SER A 164 -1.78 4.34 4.33
CA SER A 164 -1.19 4.79 3.07
C SER A 164 -1.55 3.86 1.90
N LEU A 165 -1.57 2.55 2.17
CA LEU A 165 -2.14 1.50 1.32
C LEU A 165 -2.87 0.50 2.21
N VAL A 166 -3.78 -0.28 1.63
CA VAL A 166 -4.42 -1.39 2.33
C VAL A 166 -3.93 -2.71 1.76
N LYS A 167 -3.28 -3.52 2.58
CA LYS A 167 -2.90 -4.88 2.23
C LYS A 167 -4.16 -5.74 2.15
N LEU A 168 -4.57 -6.11 0.94
CA LEU A 168 -5.62 -7.10 0.75
C LEU A 168 -4.99 -8.47 1.01
N PHE A 169 -5.35 -9.13 2.11
CA PHE A 169 -4.68 -10.35 2.55
C PHE A 169 -5.61 -11.24 3.38
N PRO A 170 -5.58 -12.58 3.21
CA PRO A 170 -4.88 -13.32 2.14
C PRO A 170 -5.75 -13.44 0.88
N VAL A 171 -5.21 -13.05 -0.29
CA VAL A 171 -5.99 -13.02 -1.55
C VAL A 171 -6.33 -14.41 -2.08
N GLU A 172 -5.33 -15.29 -2.19
CA GLU A 172 -5.51 -16.64 -2.76
C GLU A 172 -6.60 -17.46 -2.05
N SER A 173 -6.59 -17.47 -0.72
CA SER A 173 -7.55 -18.25 0.07
C SER A 173 -8.98 -17.71 0.04
N PHE A 174 -9.18 -16.47 -0.42
CA PHE A 174 -10.48 -15.78 -0.40
C PHE A 174 -10.96 -15.38 -1.80
N GLY A 175 -10.61 -16.17 -2.83
CA GLY A 175 -11.14 -16.02 -4.18
C GLY A 175 -10.18 -15.37 -5.18
N GLY A 176 -8.92 -15.13 -4.81
CA GLY A 176 -7.88 -14.69 -5.71
C GLY A 176 -8.20 -13.33 -6.37
N LEU A 177 -7.90 -13.20 -7.66
CA LEU A 177 -8.14 -11.98 -8.43
C LEU A 177 -9.62 -11.51 -8.44
N SER A 178 -10.57 -12.43 -8.22
CA SER A 178 -12.00 -12.06 -8.15
C SER A 178 -12.30 -11.19 -6.94
N LEU A 179 -11.65 -11.44 -5.80
CA LEU A 179 -11.76 -10.63 -4.59
C LEU A 179 -11.24 -9.22 -4.84
N VAL A 180 -10.07 -9.10 -5.48
CA VAL A 180 -9.45 -7.80 -5.82
C VAL A 180 -10.42 -6.95 -6.63
N LYS A 181 -11.02 -7.52 -7.68
CA LYS A 181 -12.00 -6.83 -8.54
C LYS A 181 -13.27 -6.45 -7.76
N THR A 182 -13.74 -7.35 -6.90
CA THR A 182 -14.96 -7.16 -6.10
C THR A 182 -14.80 -6.00 -5.12
N VAL A 183 -13.63 -5.88 -4.47
CA VAL A 183 -13.34 -4.79 -3.53
C VAL A 183 -13.04 -3.47 -4.26
N ALA A 184 -12.30 -3.52 -5.37
CA ALA A 184 -11.91 -2.31 -6.09
C ALA A 184 -13.12 -1.57 -6.71
N GLY A 185 -14.20 -2.27 -7.04
CA GLY A 185 -15.44 -1.69 -7.58
C GLY A 185 -16.07 -0.59 -6.70
N PRO A 186 -16.42 -0.88 -5.43
CA PRO A 186 -16.97 0.13 -4.50
C PRO A 186 -15.93 1.12 -3.97
N PHE A 187 -14.63 0.80 -4.05
CA PHE A 187 -13.55 1.61 -3.48
C PHE A 187 -12.46 1.97 -4.52
N PRO A 188 -12.80 2.72 -5.58
CA PRO A 188 -11.86 3.03 -6.66
C PRO A 188 -10.65 3.87 -6.21
N ASP A 189 -10.81 4.63 -5.12
CA ASP A 189 -9.79 5.54 -4.60
C ASP A 189 -8.94 4.93 -3.47
N ILE A 190 -9.24 3.70 -3.00
CA ILE A 190 -8.44 3.05 -1.96
C ILE A 190 -7.27 2.31 -2.62
N PRO A 191 -6.00 2.68 -2.34
CA PRO A 191 -4.84 1.98 -2.88
C PRO A 191 -4.69 0.60 -2.23
N LEU A 192 -5.04 -0.45 -2.98
CA LEU A 192 -4.95 -1.84 -2.54
C LEU A 192 -3.60 -2.45 -2.89
N LEU A 193 -3.06 -3.27 -1.99
CA LEU A 193 -1.88 -4.11 -2.20
C LEU A 193 -2.27 -5.59 -2.05
N PRO A 194 -2.69 -6.28 -3.14
CA PRO A 194 -3.03 -7.69 -3.12
C PRO A 194 -1.84 -8.55 -2.68
N THR A 195 -2.02 -9.35 -1.63
CA THR A 195 -0.95 -10.17 -1.04
C THR A 195 -1.41 -11.61 -0.82
N SER A 196 -0.48 -12.57 -1.00
CA SER A 196 -0.67 -14.04 -0.95
C SER A 196 -1.13 -14.67 -2.26
N GLY A 197 -0.34 -15.63 -2.77
CA GLY A 197 -0.63 -16.46 -3.93
C GLY A 197 -0.73 -15.75 -5.28
N ILE A 198 -0.08 -14.60 -5.41
CA ILE A 198 0.07 -13.92 -6.71
C ILE A 198 1.23 -14.56 -7.46
N THR A 199 0.91 -15.25 -8.56
CA THR A 199 1.90 -15.82 -9.48
C THR A 199 2.29 -14.79 -10.55
N LEU A 200 3.42 -14.99 -11.23
CA LEU A 200 3.85 -14.09 -12.31
C LEU A 200 2.78 -13.94 -13.41
N ASN A 201 2.04 -15.01 -13.70
CA ASN A 201 0.96 -15.01 -14.70
C ASN A 201 -0.25 -14.15 -14.29
N ALA A 202 -0.35 -13.78 -13.00
CA ALA A 202 -1.44 -12.96 -12.47
C ALA A 202 -1.10 -11.47 -12.45
N LEU A 203 0.14 -11.09 -12.79
CA LEU A 203 0.54 -9.68 -12.89
C LEU A 203 0.02 -9.10 -14.23
N PRO A 204 -0.53 -7.88 -14.23
CA PRO A 204 -0.82 -7.18 -15.48
C PRO A 204 0.48 -6.96 -16.28
N GLU A 205 0.36 -6.99 -17.61
CA GLU A 205 1.46 -6.67 -18.55
C GLU A 205 2.04 -5.27 -18.32
#